data_AF-A0A847XBV3-F1
#
_entry.id   AF-A0A847XBV3-F1
#
_cell.length_a   1.000
_cell.length_b   1.000
_cell.length_c   1.000
_cell.angle_alpha   90.00
_cell.angle_beta   90.00
_cell.angle_gamma   90.00
#
_symmetry.space_group_name_H-M   'P 1'
#
loop_
_entity.id
_entity.type
_entity.pdbx_description
1 polymer ?
#
loop_
_entity_poly.entity_id
_entity_poly.type
_entity_poly.pdbx_seq_one_letter_code
_entity_poly.pdbx_strand_id
1 'polypeptide(L)' 'MKTDNIKLAIFDIDDTLIKRGKIYIEDSALKGINKLKEKGIEIL' A
#
# COMPACT_ATOMS: atom_id res chain seq x y z
N MET A 1 -14.05 12.47 -0.68
CA MET A 1 -13.89 11.74 -1.96
C MET A 1 -14.67 10.44 -1.86
N LYS A 2 -15.54 10.11 -2.84
CA LYS A 2 -16.16 8.78 -2.93
C LYS A 2 -15.08 7.79 -3.38
N THR A 3 -14.48 7.08 -2.44
CA THR A 3 -13.48 6.02 -2.71
C THR A 3 -14.14 4.72 -3.18
N ASP A 4 -15.46 4.70 -3.28
CA ASP A 4 -16.32 3.52 -3.46
C ASP A 4 -16.05 2.74 -4.78
N ASN A 5 -15.29 3.33 -5.70
CA ASN A 5 -14.96 2.74 -7.00
C ASN A 5 -13.48 2.35 -7.17
N ILE A 6 -12.62 2.55 -6.18
CA ILE A 6 -11.21 2.12 -6.28
C ILE A 6 -11.18 0.60 -6.13
N LYS A 7 -10.62 -0.11 -7.12
CA LYS A 7 -10.52 -1.57 -7.14
C LYS A 7 -9.09 -2.08 -7.02
N LEU A 8 -8.11 -1.27 -7.41
CA LEU A 8 -6.70 -1.64 -7.44
C LEU A 8 -5.86 -0.47 -6.96
N ALA A 9 -4.88 -0.74 -6.11
CA ALA A 9 -3.81 0.19 -5.76
C ALA A 9 -2.46 -0.45 -6.10
N ILE A 10 -1.61 0.32 -6.79
CA ILE A 10 -0.28 -0.11 -7.23
C ILE A 10 0.74 0.75 -6.49
N PHE A 11 1.76 0.13 -5.92
CA PHE A 11 2.80 0.84 -5.18
C PHE A 11 4.18 0.64 -5.82
N ASP A 12 4.93 1.73 -5.92
CA ASP A 12 6.38 1.63 -6.10
C ASP A 12 7.02 1.03 -4.84
N ILE A 13 8.20 0.45 -4.95
CA ILE A 13 8.90 -0.20 -3.84
C ILE A 13 9.82 0.82 -3.16
N ASP A 14 10.85 1.29 -3.87
CA ASP A 14 11.88 2.15 -3.31
C ASP A 14 11.35 3.54 -2.97
N ASP A 15 11.70 4.02 -1.77
CA ASP A 15 11.24 5.30 -1.21
C ASP A 15 9.71 5.45 -1.11
N THR A 16 8.97 4.34 -1.27
CA THR A 16 7.51 4.27 -1.11
C THR A 16 7.11 3.23 -0.07
N LEU A 17 7.44 1.95 -0.27
CA LEU A 17 7.17 0.87 0.69
C LEU A 17 8.37 0.60 1.61
N ILE A 18 9.58 0.79 1.08
CA ILE A 18 10.84 0.60 1.78
C ILE A 18 11.65 1.91 1.70
N LYS A 19 12.42 2.21 2.76
CA LYS A 19 13.46 3.26 2.64
C LYS A 19 14.57 2.77 1.71
N ARG A 20 15.13 3.68 0.90
CA ARG A 20 16.30 3.37 0.07
C ARG A 20 17.40 2.64 0.85
N GLY A 21 17.85 1.51 0.28
CA GLY A 21 18.91 0.69 0.87
C GLY A 21 18.47 -0.19 2.05
N LYS A 22 17.17 -0.31 2.31
CA LYS A 22 16.58 -1.29 3.23
C LYS A 22 15.94 -2.43 2.45
N ILE A 23 15.65 -3.53 3.14
CA ILE A 23 14.97 -4.71 2.57
C ILE A 23 13.63 -5.01 3.25
N TYR A 24 13.26 -4.19 4.24
CA TYR A 24 12.04 -4.37 5.03
C TYR A 24 11.05 -3.25 4.73
N ILE A 25 9.79 -3.62 4.54
CA ILE A 25 8.65 -2.71 4.38
C ILE A 25 8.44 -1.95 5.69
N GLU A 26 8.15 -0.65 5.58
CA GLU A 26 7.81 0.14 6.76
C GLU A 26 6.47 -0.31 7.38
N ASP A 27 6.40 -0.34 8.72
CA ASP A 27 5.17 -0.69 9.44
C ASP A 27 3.98 0.20 9.08
N SER A 28 4.26 1.47 8.77
CA SER A 28 3.29 2.45 8.26
C SER A 28 2.68 2.02 6.92
N ALA A 29 3.53 1.60 5.98
CA ALA A 29 3.12 1.10 4.67
C ALA A 29 2.31 -0.19 4.80
N LEU A 30 2.75 -1.14 5.64
CA LEU A 30 2.02 -2.38 5.89
C LEU A 30 0.62 -2.11 6.48
N LYS A 31 0.51 -1.20 7.44
CA LYS A 31 -0.79 -0.77 8.00
C LYS A 31 -1.69 -0.14 6.94
N GLY A 32 -1.12 0.64 6.02
CA GLY A 32 -1.86 1.24 4.91
C GLY A 32 -2.41 0.19 3.94
N ILE A 33 -1.56 -0.74 3.50
CA ILE A 33 -1.92 -1.85 2.62
C ILE A 33 -3.03 -2.70 3.23
N ASN A 34 -2.93 -3.04 4.52
CA ASN A 34 -3.96 -3.85 5.18
C ASN A 34 -5.32 -3.14 5.23
N LYS A 35 -5.35 -1.82 5.51
CA LYS A 35 -6.59 -1.02 5.46
C LYS A 35 -7.21 -0.98 4.06
N LEU A 36 -6.41 -1.03 3.00
CA LEU A 36 -6.92 -1.09 1.63
C LEU A 36 -7.50 -2.47 1.32
N LYS A 37 -6.80 -3.54 1.74
CA LYS A 37 -7.29 -4.92 1.62
C LYS A 37 -8.61 -5.14 2.36
N GLU A 38 -8.74 -4.60 3.58
CA GLU A 38 -9.97 -4.62 4.38
C GLU A 38 -11.16 -3.96 3.66
N LYS A 39 -10.89 -3.01 2.76
CA LYS A 39 -11.90 -2.34 1.93
C LYS A 39 -12.20 -3.05 0.61
N GLY A 40 -11.62 -4.24 0.39
CA GLY A 40 -11.79 -5.00 -0.84
C GLY A 40 -11.03 -4.41 -2.03
N ILE A 41 -9.97 -3.64 -1.78
CA ILE A 41 -9.10 -3.09 -2.80
C ILE A 41 -7.95 -4.08 -3.02
N GLU A 42 -7.75 -4.48 -4.27
CA GLU A 42 -6.63 -5.31 -4.70
C GLU A 42 -5.32 -4.52 -4.64
N ILE A 43 -4.21 -5.20 -4.34
CA ILE A 43 -2.88 -4.58 -4.17
C ILE A 43 -1.91 -5.27 -5.11
N LEU A 44 -1.21 -4.48 -5.92
CA LEU A 44 -0.13 -4.91 -6.81
C LEU A 44 1.19 -4.21 -6.46
#